data_AF-A0A8S1Q546-F1
#
_entry.id   AF-A0A8S1Q546-F1
#
_cell.length_a   1.000
_cell.length_b   1.000
_cell.length_c   1.000
_cell.angle_alpha   90.00
_cell.angle_beta   90.00
_cell.angle_gamma   90.00
#
_symmetry.space_group_name_H-M   'P 1'
#
loop_
_entity.id
_entity.type
_entity.pdbx_description
1 polymer ?
#
loop_
_entity_poly.entity_id
_entity_poly.type
_entity_poly.pdbx_seq_one_letter_code
_entity_poly.pdbx_strand_id
1 'polypeptide(L)'
;MGNWMEKSYNFSDSSQVIYKGEYQYGKKIGRWDIQCRKKIDQPFKIIGGGLYNEKGDVKIGYWEEISDKFRDFSQIIYKGDYINGQKIGRWNIEYRKDFDEPFKKMQLK
;
A
#
# COMPACT_ATOMS: atom_id res chain seq x y z
N MET A 1 -9.20 -21.04 -0.83
CA MET A 1 -8.25 -19.96 -0.50
C MET A 1 -7.19 -19.93 -1.58
N GLY A 2 -6.68 -18.76 -1.92
CA GLY A 2 -5.58 -18.63 -2.89
C GLY A 2 -4.76 -17.38 -2.62
N ASN A 3 -3.49 -17.42 -3.01
CA ASN A 3 -2.60 -16.28 -3.04
C ASN A 3 -2.79 -15.53 -4.36
N TRP A 4 -2.99 -14.22 -4.28
CA TRP A 4 -3.27 -13.39 -5.45
C TRP A 4 -2.30 -12.23 -5.55
N MET A 5 -2.12 -11.79 -6.79
CA MET A 5 -1.39 -10.59 -7.15
C MET A 5 -2.29 -9.71 -8.00
N GLU A 6 -2.50 -8.48 -7.55
CA GLU A 6 -3.26 -7.46 -8.29
C GLU A 6 -2.33 -6.35 -8.74
N LYS A 7 -2.54 -5.82 -9.94
CA LYS A 7 -1.88 -4.61 -10.41
C LYS A 7 -2.66 -3.38 -9.94
N SER A 8 -1.96 -2.30 -9.61
CA SER A 8 -2.63 -1.03 -9.35
C SER A 8 -3.31 -0.49 -10.61
N TYR A 9 -4.31 0.37 -10.44
CA TYR A 9 -4.98 1.02 -11.57
C TYR A 9 -4.02 1.87 -12.42
N ASN A 10 -3.03 2.47 -11.77
CA ASN A 10 -2.00 3.29 -12.41
C ASN A 10 -0.75 2.47 -12.78
N PHE A 11 -0.88 1.16 -13.03
CA PHE A 11 0.25 0.32 -13.39
C PHE A 11 0.79 0.73 -14.77
N SER A 12 1.93 1.40 -14.77
CA SER A 12 2.64 1.83 -15.97
C SER A 12 4.12 1.49 -15.86
N ASP A 13 4.87 1.69 -16.94
CA ASP A 13 6.34 1.57 -16.92
C ASP A 13 6.99 2.53 -15.90
N SER A 14 6.28 3.60 -15.54
CA SER A 14 6.66 4.64 -14.57
C SER A 14 5.99 4.49 -13.18
N SER A 15 5.32 3.38 -12.91
CA SER A 15 4.77 3.04 -11.58
C SER A 15 4.30 1.60 -11.56
N GLN A 16 5.20 0.67 -11.23
CA GLN A 16 4.86 -0.75 -11.15
C GLN A 16 4.49 -1.14 -9.72
N VAL A 17 3.24 -0.85 -9.34
CA VAL A 17 2.69 -1.20 -8.02
C VAL A 17 1.80 -2.44 -8.12
N ILE A 18 2.04 -3.40 -7.23
CA ILE A 18 1.20 -4.58 -7.06
C ILE A 18 0.73 -4.72 -5.61
N TYR A 19 -0.40 -5.40 -5.44
CA TYR A 19 -0.94 -5.81 -4.15
C TYR A 19 -0.87 -7.32 -4.08
N LYS A 20 -0.32 -7.86 -2.98
CA LYS A 20 -0.24 -9.31 -2.75
C LYS A 20 -0.94 -9.66 -1.45
N GLY A 21 -1.74 -10.72 -1.49
CA GLY A 21 -2.39 -11.24 -0.30
C GLY A 21 -3.30 -12.41 -0.65
N GLU A 22 -4.17 -12.75 0.28
CA GLU A 22 -5.04 -13.91 0.16
C GLU A 22 -6.49 -13.53 -0.09
N TYR A 23 -7.15 -14.37 -0.89
CA TYR A 23 -8.58 -14.34 -1.08
C TYR A 23 -9.25 -15.59 -0.49
N GLN A 24 -10.41 -15.34 0.13
CA GLN A 24 -11.35 -16.37 0.55
C GLN A 24 -12.75 -15.97 0.09
N TYR A 25 -13.39 -16.84 -0.71
CA TYR A 25 -14.72 -16.60 -1.28
C TYR A 25 -14.88 -15.25 -2.00
N GLY A 26 -13.87 -14.84 -2.77
CA GLY A 26 -13.89 -13.57 -3.51
C GLY A 26 -13.63 -12.33 -2.67
N LYS A 27 -13.32 -12.48 -1.37
CA LYS A 27 -12.97 -11.37 -0.46
C LYS A 27 -11.52 -11.42 -0.03
N LYS A 28 -10.89 -10.25 0.13
CA LYS A 28 -9.54 -10.10 0.67
C LYS A 28 -9.54 -10.43 2.16
N ILE A 29 -8.64 -11.30 2.59
CA ILE A 29 -8.48 -11.68 4.00
C ILE A 29 -7.01 -11.56 4.42
N GLY A 30 -6.79 -11.43 5.73
CA GLY A 30 -5.44 -11.51 6.30
C GLY A 30 -4.52 -10.40 5.83
N ARG A 31 -3.22 -10.69 5.79
CA ARG A 31 -2.18 -9.72 5.46
C ARG A 31 -2.17 -9.43 3.96
N TRP A 32 -2.16 -8.14 3.63
CA TRP A 32 -2.02 -7.65 2.26
C TRP A 32 -0.84 -6.68 2.20
N ASP A 33 0.12 -6.97 1.33
CA ASP A 33 1.29 -6.14 1.10
C ASP A 33 1.15 -5.32 -0.19
N ILE A 34 1.57 -4.06 -0.12
CA ILE A 34 1.75 -3.18 -1.28
C ILE A 34 3.22 -3.25 -1.66
N GLN A 35 3.50 -3.68 -2.89
CA GLN A 35 4.87 -3.80 -3.39
C GLN A 35 5.06 -2.94 -4.63
N CYS A 36 6.23 -2.34 -4.76
CA CYS A 36 6.59 -1.53 -5.91
C CYS A 36 8.01 -1.85 -6.40
N ARG A 37 8.27 -1.59 -7.67
CA ARG A 37 9.63 -1.57 -8.24
C ARG A 37 9.78 -0.42 -9.21
N LYS A 38 11.02 0.09 -9.36
CA LYS A 38 11.36 1.20 -10.26
C LYS A 38 11.48 0.75 -11.71
N LYS A 39 12.00 -0.47 -11.95
CA LYS A 39 12.24 -1.03 -13.28
C LYS A 39 11.87 -2.52 -13.32
N ILE A 40 11.61 -3.04 -14.52
CA ILE A 40 11.15 -4.43 -14.73
C ILE A 40 12.18 -5.49 -14.30
N ASP A 41 13.46 -5.16 -14.39
CA ASP A 41 14.61 -5.99 -14.03
C ASP A 41 14.93 -5.93 -12.52
N GLN A 42 14.28 -5.03 -11.77
CA GLN A 42 14.50 -4.89 -10.33
C GLN A 42 13.48 -5.70 -9.51
N PRO A 43 13.87 -6.16 -8.31
CA PRO A 43 12.95 -6.84 -7.40
C PRO A 43 11.91 -5.86 -6.85
N PHE A 44 10.72 -6.39 -6.55
CA PHE A 44 9.70 -5.67 -5.81
C PHE A 44 10.13 -5.44 -4.36
N LYS A 45 9.87 -4.25 -3.84
CA LYS A 45 10.05 -3.87 -2.44
C LYS A 45 8.68 -3.62 -1.81
N ILE A 46 8.47 -4.09 -0.59
CA ILE A 46 7.28 -3.77 0.20
C ILE A 46 7.38 -2.30 0.61
N ILE A 47 6.32 -1.55 0.35
CA ILE A 47 6.20 -0.12 0.70
C ILE A 47 4.97 0.17 1.54
N GLY A 48 4.12 -0.83 1.78
CA GLY A 48 2.98 -0.68 2.65
C GLY A 48 2.13 -1.92 2.69
N GLY A 49 0.89 -1.76 3.11
CA GLY A 49 -0.02 -2.86 3.37
C GLY A 49 -0.67 -2.79 4.74
N GLY A 50 -1.44 -3.81 5.05
CA GLY A 50 -2.17 -3.91 6.30
C GLY A 50 -2.96 -5.20 6.40
N LEU A 51 -3.91 -5.25 7.32
CA LEU A 51 -4.69 -6.43 7.63
C LEU A 51 -6.16 -6.24 7.22
N TYR A 52 -6.71 -7.23 6.53
CA TYR A 52 -8.15 -7.42 6.39
C TYR A 52 -8.64 -8.41 7.44
N ASN A 53 -9.85 -8.21 7.94
CA ASN A 53 -10.45 -9.13 8.91
C ASN A 53 -10.76 -10.50 8.29
N GLU A 54 -11.04 -11.49 9.14
CA GLU A 54 -11.36 -12.87 8.72
C GLU A 54 -12.71 -12.98 7.98
N LYS A 55 -13.61 -12.00 8.17
CA LYS A 55 -14.89 -11.92 7.45
C LYS A 55 -14.73 -11.36 6.02
N GLY A 56 -13.55 -10.87 5.68
CA GLY A 56 -13.14 -10.38 4.38
C GLY A 56 -13.48 -8.91 4.11
N ASP A 57 -12.67 -8.26 3.26
CA ASP A 57 -12.81 -6.91 2.69
C ASP A 57 -12.90 -5.73 3.67
N VAL A 58 -12.85 -5.98 4.97
CA VAL A 58 -12.82 -4.92 5.99
C VAL A 58 -11.40 -4.73 6.51
N LYS A 59 -10.79 -3.58 6.18
CA LYS A 59 -9.49 -3.17 6.74
C LYS A 59 -9.58 -2.99 8.25
N ILE A 60 -8.58 -3.49 8.97
CA ILE A 60 -8.45 -3.39 10.42
C ILE A 60 -7.00 -3.11 10.82
N GLY A 61 -6.83 -2.48 11.98
CA GLY A 61 -5.53 -2.17 12.57
C GLY A 61 -4.72 -1.20 11.71
N TYR A 62 -3.41 -1.27 11.85
CA TYR A 62 -2.49 -0.36 11.18
C TYR A 62 -2.36 -0.64 9.69
N TRP A 63 -2.39 0.42 8.88
CA TRP A 63 -2.25 0.41 7.44
C TRP A 63 -1.26 1.46 6.96
N GLU A 64 -0.49 1.07 5.95
CA GLU A 64 0.35 1.96 5.15
C GLU A 64 -0.21 1.98 3.72
N GLU A 65 -0.83 3.09 3.33
CA GLU A 65 -1.50 3.26 2.04
C GLU A 65 -0.72 4.19 1.14
N ILE A 66 -0.62 3.85 -0.14
CA ILE A 66 -0.08 4.76 -1.14
C ILE A 66 -1.13 5.78 -1.58
N SER A 67 -0.69 6.97 -1.97
CA SER A 67 -1.56 7.97 -2.61
C SER A 67 -2.05 7.51 -3.98
N ASP A 68 -3.25 7.95 -4.38
CA ASP A 68 -3.76 7.76 -5.75
C ASP A 68 -2.83 8.36 -6.81
N LYS A 69 -1.99 9.33 -6.42
CA LYS A 69 -0.98 9.96 -7.27
C LYS A 69 0.41 9.34 -7.13
N PHE A 70 0.53 8.14 -6.56
CA PHE A 70 1.80 7.45 -6.40
C PHE A 70 2.44 7.13 -7.76
N ARG A 71 3.51 7.85 -8.08
CA ARG A 71 4.27 7.79 -9.33
C ARG A 71 5.76 7.99 -9.03
N ASP A 72 6.62 7.72 -10.02
CA ASP A 72 8.09 7.83 -9.90
C ASP A 72 8.59 9.01 -9.06
N PHE A 73 8.13 10.23 -9.37
CA PHE A 73 8.61 11.47 -8.75
C PHE A 73 7.75 12.00 -7.58
N SER A 74 6.70 11.27 -7.21
CA SER A 74 5.76 11.68 -6.16
C SER A 74 5.23 10.45 -5.45
N GLN A 75 5.98 10.02 -4.43
CA GLN A 75 5.66 8.83 -3.65
C GLN A 75 5.24 9.26 -2.26
N ILE A 76 3.94 9.19 -2.00
CA ILE A 76 3.33 9.56 -0.72
C ILE A 76 2.68 8.32 -0.11
N ILE A 77 2.97 8.08 1.16
CA ILE A 77 2.36 7.03 1.98
C ILE A 77 1.60 7.69 3.14
N TYR A 78 0.39 7.21 3.38
CA TYR A 78 -0.43 7.53 4.53
C TYR A 78 -0.37 6.36 5.51
N LYS A 79 -0.08 6.64 6.78
CA LYS A 79 0.09 5.64 7.82
C LYS A 79 -0.85 5.90 8.99
N GLY A 80 -1.67 4.92 9.35
CA GLY A 80 -2.61 5.07 10.44
C GLY A 80 -3.51 3.85 10.62
N ASP A 81 -4.45 3.96 11.54
CA ASP A 81 -5.27 2.83 11.97
C ASP A 81 -6.65 2.82 11.33
N TYR A 82 -7.14 1.61 11.12
CA TYR A 82 -8.48 1.28 10.69
C TYR A 82 -9.24 0.55 11.80
N ILE A 83 -10.49 0.94 12.02
CA ILE A 83 -11.47 0.16 12.81
C ILE A 83 -12.69 -0.06 11.92
N ASN A 84 -13.05 -1.33 11.69
CA ASN A 84 -14.19 -1.72 10.88
C ASN A 84 -14.24 -1.03 9.50
N GLY A 85 -13.08 -0.94 8.83
CA GLY A 85 -12.98 -0.32 7.50
C GLY A 85 -12.98 1.20 7.49
N GLN A 86 -13.02 1.86 8.66
CA GLN A 86 -12.93 3.32 8.78
C GLN A 86 -11.57 3.76 9.29
N LYS A 87 -10.99 4.79 8.66
CA LYS A 87 -9.79 5.47 9.14
C LYS A 87 -10.08 6.15 10.47
N ILE A 88 -9.25 5.91 11.47
CA ILE A 88 -9.37 6.53 12.79
C ILE A 88 -8.11 7.31 13.15
N GLY A 89 -8.27 8.27 14.08
CA GLY A 89 -7.15 9.01 14.66
C GLY A 89 -6.38 9.86 13.66
N ARG A 90 -5.11 10.12 13.99
CA ARG A 90 -4.20 10.91 13.15
C ARG A 90 -3.49 10.00 12.16
N TRP A 91 -3.45 10.43 10.91
CA TRP A 91 -2.71 9.75 9.84
C TRP A 91 -1.42 10.48 9.55
N ASN A 92 -0.31 9.78 9.70
CA ASN A 92 1.01 10.30 9.37
C ASN A 92 1.21 10.27 7.86
N ILE A 93 1.78 11.33 7.32
CA ILE A 93 2.11 11.43 5.90
C ILE A 93 3.62 11.30 5.78
N GLU A 94 4.06 10.37 4.94
CA GLU A 94 5.45 10.21 4.56
C GLU A 94 5.61 10.38 3.05
N TYR A 95 6.70 11.00 2.63
CA TYR A 95 6.97 11.22 1.22
C TYR A 95 8.44 10.98 0.86
N ARG A 96 8.69 10.65 -0.40
CA ARG A 96 10.03 10.69 -1.01
C ARG A 96 9.93 11.13 -2.47
N LYS A 97 11.02 11.69 -2.98
CA LYS A 97 11.09 12.20 -4.36
C LYS A 97 11.54 11.14 -5.37
N ASP A 98 12.32 10.16 -4.93
CA ASP A 98 12.80 9.04 -5.74
C ASP A 98 12.77 7.75 -4.90
N PHE A 99 12.69 6.60 -5.57
CA PHE A 99 12.78 5.25 -5.01
C PHE A 99 14.03 4.99 -4.18
N ASP A 100 15.12 5.67 -4.51
CA ASP A 100 16.42 5.50 -3.86
C ASP A 100 16.55 6.36 -2.59
N GLU A 101 15.60 7.28 -2.35
CA GLU A 101 15.53 8.06 -1.12
C GLU A 101 14.70 7.35 -0.02
N PRO A 102 15.05 7.55 1.26
CA PRO A 102 14.19 7.15 2.36
C PRO A 102 12.94 8.03 2.43
N PHE A 103 11.85 7.46 2.93
CA PHE A 103 10.64 8.22 3.25
C PHE A 103 10.90 9.22 4.39
N LYS A 104 10.43 10.45 4.19
CA LYS A 104 10.52 11.55 5.15
C LYS A 104 9.13 11.87 5.67
N LYS A 105 9.00 12.09 6.98
CA LYS A 105 7.74 12.53 7.59
C LYS A 105 7.43 13.97 7.15
N MET A 106 6.21 14.20 6.70
CA MET A 106 5.70 15.54 6.44
C MET A 106 5.31 16.18 7.77
N GLN A 107 6.01 17.24 8.17
CA GLN A 107 5.63 18.06 9.31
C GLN A 107 4.74 19.20 8.81
N LEU A 108 3.46 19.18 9.15
CA LEU A 108 2.59 20.35 8.98
C LEU A 108 2.96 21.34 10.09
N LYS A 109 3.46 22.51 9.70
CA LYS A 109 3.71 23.63 10.60
C LYS A 109 2.40 24.32 10.97
#